data_AF-A0A8E0MB89-F1
#
_entry.id   AF-A0A8E0MB89-F1
#
_cell.length_a   1.000
_cell.length_b   1.000
_cell.length_c   1.000
_cell.angle_alpha   90.00
_cell.angle_beta   90.00
_cell.angle_gamma   90.00
#
_symmetry.space_group_name_H-M   'P 1'
#
loop_
_entity.id
_entity.type
_entity.pdbx_description
1 polymer ?
#
loop_
_entity_poly.entity_id
_entity_poly.type
_entity_poly.pdbx_seq_one_letter_code
_entity_poly.pdbx_strand_id
1 'polypeptide(L)'
;TVNKTVNVDEAGNVLTSTDGYTQVSSSKKSVDTTDPTTGNITTTITTTVVWKKTETPTHVTVNKTVNVDESGNVLTSTDGYTQVSSSKKSVDTTDPTTGNITTTITTTVVWKKNETPASTHTYDLKTVNEDKSGHVLTNTDGYSIVSSSKESVDATDPKTGNITTTVTTTVVWEKTPQRLIKNQTVNLDEAGKVLTNTNGYNQDSSSVKTTDVTDPVTGDVTTTFTTTIIWKKDTTGNNVINKTINVDENNKVLTSTDGYYFLGSGTTWLSSGGTTTVSVTNKYHKTQATTVYKEVDLDEGGYPLTDKTGYIKVSSTPTSTTALAGNWDTVTTVTTTNIWRNVEAAGTIIGAIKSVNDATTKLIEKQVQANDQRVSIEQAEAYTDADLTLAVAKKFNVLVNGEQARTGRTQTVLTSDPKAYKMEAPRAVEVMYKFSHTRPVNPPATGSQNVTYQKGEVYMNRSTENISTSSLWKKDVDGNADKLSTLIANAMFQQYIVDERPENNHGVTGGHYENIINSGFKNIVIGVYVVDQGDYYAASTAVATGNDGTYNGN
;
A
#
# COMPACT_ATOMS: atom_id res chain seq x y z
N THR A 1 96.17 56.27 -4.76
CA THR A 1 95.26 55.16 -4.39
C THR A 1 93.82 55.59 -4.55
N VAL A 2 92.97 54.76 -5.16
CA VAL A 2 91.53 55.00 -5.38
C VAL A 2 90.74 53.89 -4.69
N ASN A 3 89.76 54.23 -3.87
CA ASN A 3 88.89 53.26 -3.20
C ASN A 3 87.50 53.27 -3.85
N LYS A 4 86.98 52.08 -4.21
CA LYS A 4 85.63 51.90 -4.74
C LYS A 4 84.89 50.84 -3.92
N THR A 5 83.62 51.07 -3.60
CA THR A 5 82.76 50.05 -2.99
C THR A 5 81.67 49.64 -3.98
N VAL A 6 81.39 48.35 -4.07
CA VAL A 6 80.31 47.77 -4.87
C VAL A 6 79.44 46.92 -3.95
N ASN A 7 78.18 47.28 -3.81
CA ASN A 7 77.20 46.49 -3.07
C ASN A 7 76.52 45.52 -4.05
N VAL A 8 76.41 44.25 -3.69
CA VAL A 8 75.69 43.24 -4.48
C VAL A 8 74.75 42.42 -3.60
N ASP A 9 73.71 41.82 -4.18
CA ASP A 9 72.91 40.80 -3.49
C ASP A 9 73.61 39.42 -3.48
N GLU A 10 73.02 38.44 -2.80
CA GLU A 10 73.53 37.06 -2.74
C GLU A 10 73.61 36.38 -4.12
N ALA A 11 72.90 36.87 -5.13
CA ALA A 11 72.96 36.39 -6.51
C ALA A 11 74.01 37.13 -7.37
N GLY A 12 74.67 38.16 -6.82
CA GLY A 12 75.73 38.93 -7.48
C GLY A 12 75.23 40.16 -8.26
N ASN A 13 73.94 40.53 -8.15
CA ASN A 13 73.39 41.71 -8.80
C ASN A 13 73.81 42.97 -8.05
N VAL A 14 74.23 44.03 -8.77
CA VAL A 14 74.65 45.29 -8.15
C VAL A 14 73.45 46.01 -7.55
N LEU A 15 73.57 46.39 -6.29
CA LEU A 15 72.57 47.12 -5.53
C LEU A 15 72.86 48.63 -5.56
N THR A 16 71.85 49.42 -5.90
CA THR A 16 71.89 50.88 -5.85
C THR A 16 71.52 51.45 -4.48
N SER A 17 70.85 50.67 -3.62
CA SER A 17 70.57 50.95 -2.21
C SER A 17 70.69 49.67 -1.37
N THR A 18 71.05 49.80 -0.10
CA THR A 18 71.14 48.70 0.87
C THR A 18 69.96 48.68 1.85
N ASP A 19 68.97 49.55 1.67
CA ASP A 19 67.79 49.62 2.53
C ASP A 19 66.95 48.35 2.39
N GLY A 20 66.58 47.75 3.53
CA GLY A 20 65.88 46.46 3.56
C GLY A 20 66.79 45.25 3.34
N TYR A 21 68.12 45.42 3.31
CA TYR A 21 69.08 44.32 3.25
C TYR A 21 69.96 44.27 4.50
N THR A 22 70.45 43.08 4.84
CA THR A 22 71.44 42.83 5.90
C THR A 22 72.77 42.39 5.30
N GLN A 23 73.87 42.96 5.79
CA GLN A 23 75.20 42.65 5.28
C GLN A 23 75.57 41.20 5.63
N VAL A 24 75.91 40.41 4.61
CA VAL A 24 76.32 39.01 4.77
C VAL A 24 77.84 38.89 4.84
N SER A 25 78.56 39.57 3.93
CA SER A 25 80.01 39.51 3.88
C SER A 25 80.63 40.72 3.17
N SER A 26 81.92 40.96 3.35
CA SER A 26 82.68 41.97 2.60
C SER A 26 84.07 41.47 2.24
N SER A 27 84.50 41.72 1.01
CA SER A 27 85.84 41.36 0.52
C SER A 27 86.51 42.56 -0.16
N LYS A 28 87.85 42.59 -0.19
CA LYS A 28 88.63 43.65 -0.83
C LYS A 28 89.62 43.07 -1.83
N LYS A 29 89.76 43.72 -2.99
CA LYS A 29 90.77 43.39 -4.00
C LYS A 29 91.49 44.67 -4.45
N SER A 30 92.81 44.68 -4.36
CA SER A 30 93.65 45.78 -4.84
C SER A 30 94.31 45.41 -6.17
N VAL A 31 94.35 46.35 -7.11
CA VAL A 31 95.06 46.23 -8.38
C VAL A 31 95.84 47.52 -8.63
N ASP A 32 97.13 47.38 -8.92
CA ASP A 32 97.99 48.51 -9.28
C ASP A 32 98.00 48.68 -10.79
N THR A 33 97.80 49.92 -11.25
CA THR A 33 98.00 50.32 -12.64
C THR A 33 99.03 51.42 -12.72
N THR A 34 100.06 51.21 -13.54
CA THR A 34 101.12 52.19 -13.77
C THR A 34 100.77 53.03 -14.99
N ASP A 35 100.80 54.36 -14.85
CA ASP A 35 100.65 55.29 -15.97
C ASP A 35 101.87 55.13 -16.90
N PRO A 36 101.67 54.69 -18.14
CA PRO A 36 102.77 54.37 -19.06
C PRO A 36 103.53 55.61 -19.55
N THR A 37 103.01 56.83 -19.31
CA THR A 37 103.60 58.10 -19.75
C THR A 37 104.25 58.90 -18.63
N THR A 38 103.75 58.78 -17.39
CA THR A 38 104.30 59.51 -16.23
C THR A 38 105.02 58.62 -15.22
N GLY A 39 104.89 57.29 -15.33
CA GLY A 39 105.52 56.31 -14.42
C GLY A 39 104.84 56.18 -13.05
N ASN A 40 103.77 56.94 -12.79
CA ASN A 40 103.06 56.92 -11.51
C ASN A 40 102.20 55.66 -11.35
N ILE A 41 102.21 55.05 -10.15
CA ILE A 41 101.37 53.90 -9.82
C ILE A 41 100.09 54.37 -9.12
N THR A 42 98.94 53.95 -9.65
CA THR A 42 97.64 54.09 -9.00
C THR A 42 97.13 52.74 -8.53
N THR A 43 97.16 52.51 -7.22
CA THR A 43 96.47 51.37 -6.59
C THR A 43 94.96 51.61 -6.53
N THR A 44 94.16 50.76 -7.14
CA THR A 44 92.69 50.77 -6.98
C THR A 44 92.26 49.63 -6.08
N ILE A 45 91.61 49.95 -4.96
CA ILE A 45 91.06 48.96 -4.02
C ILE A 45 89.54 48.93 -4.20
N THR A 46 89.02 47.79 -4.65
CA THR A 46 87.57 47.56 -4.74
C THR A 46 87.10 46.72 -3.55
N THR A 47 86.16 47.24 -2.77
CA THR A 47 85.46 46.53 -1.70
C THR A 47 84.11 46.04 -2.23
N THR A 48 83.90 44.72 -2.29
CA THR A 48 82.59 44.15 -2.63
C THR A 48 81.89 43.70 -1.37
N VAL A 49 80.68 44.22 -1.12
CA VAL A 49 79.85 43.86 0.03
C VAL A 49 78.63 43.10 -0.46
N VAL A 50 78.40 41.90 0.06
CA VAL A 50 77.25 41.05 -0.28
C VAL A 50 76.15 41.25 0.76
N TRP A 51 74.93 41.48 0.29
CA TRP A 51 73.76 41.82 1.09
C TRP A 51 72.61 40.84 0.87
N LYS A 52 71.91 40.47 1.95
CA LYS A 52 70.73 39.59 1.92
C LYS A 52 69.46 40.40 2.14
N LYS A 53 68.46 40.23 1.29
CA LYS A 53 67.18 40.94 1.41
C LYS A 53 66.42 40.46 2.65
N THR A 54 65.92 41.40 3.44
CA THR A 54 65.12 41.11 4.63
C THR A 54 63.67 40.96 4.20
N GLU A 55 63.13 39.74 4.20
CA GLU A 55 61.71 39.50 3.96
C GLU A 55 60.94 39.56 5.28
N THR A 56 59.82 40.30 5.29
CA THR A 56 58.92 40.34 6.44
C THR A 56 57.87 39.25 6.25
N PRO A 57 57.73 38.28 7.18
CA PRO A 57 56.72 37.24 7.05
C PRO A 57 55.31 37.81 6.96
N THR A 58 54.50 37.22 6.11
CA THR A 58 53.09 37.56 5.91
C THR A 58 52.19 36.56 6.63
N HIS A 59 51.05 37.05 7.13
CA HIS A 59 50.03 36.26 7.81
C HIS A 59 48.71 36.30 7.04
N VAL A 60 48.20 35.13 6.65
CA VAL A 60 46.96 35.01 5.85
C VAL A 60 45.97 34.08 6.54
N THR A 61 44.68 34.41 6.48
CA THR A 61 43.60 33.58 7.04
C THR A 61 42.73 33.02 5.91
N VAL A 62 42.50 31.70 5.94
CA VAL A 62 41.66 30.97 4.99
C VAL A 62 40.45 30.38 5.72
N ASN A 63 39.24 30.68 5.24
CA ASN A 63 37.99 30.14 5.81
C ASN A 63 37.45 29.02 4.92
N LYS A 64 37.11 27.87 5.53
CA LYS A 64 36.47 26.73 4.87
C LYS A 64 35.19 26.35 5.61
N THR A 65 34.13 26.04 4.87
CA THR A 65 32.88 25.51 5.44
C THR A 65 32.66 24.09 4.95
N VAL A 66 32.27 23.19 5.85
CA VAL A 66 31.90 21.81 5.55
C VAL A 66 30.51 21.56 6.12
N ASN A 67 29.56 21.22 5.26
CA ASN A 67 28.22 20.82 5.66
C ASN A 67 28.21 19.30 5.83
N VAL A 68 27.68 18.81 6.96
CA VAL A 68 27.52 17.38 7.23
C VAL A 68 26.11 17.07 7.74
N ASP A 69 25.65 15.84 7.55
CA ASP A 69 24.45 15.35 8.22
C ASP A 69 24.72 14.96 9.69
N GLU A 70 23.67 14.58 10.44
CA GLU A 70 23.78 14.11 11.83
C GLU A 70 24.64 12.84 12.00
N SER A 71 24.91 12.12 10.92
CA SER A 71 25.78 10.92 10.90
C SER A 71 27.23 11.25 10.52
N GLY A 72 27.53 12.50 10.17
CA GLY A 72 28.85 12.97 9.80
C GLY A 72 29.19 12.87 8.31
N ASN A 73 28.23 12.54 7.44
CA ASN A 73 28.44 12.49 5.99
C ASN A 73 28.46 13.89 5.39
N VAL A 74 29.39 14.15 4.47
CA VAL A 74 29.50 15.45 3.80
C VAL A 74 28.34 15.67 2.84
N LEU A 75 27.67 16.81 2.99
CA LEU A 75 26.54 17.24 2.16
C LEU A 75 27.01 18.16 1.03
N THR A 76 26.58 17.85 -0.19
CA THR A 76 26.79 18.70 -1.38
C THR A 76 25.72 19.78 -1.54
N SER A 77 24.55 19.61 -0.90
CA SER A 77 23.47 20.61 -0.80
C SER A 77 22.81 20.54 0.58
N THR A 78 22.28 21.67 1.05
CA THR A 78 21.52 21.79 2.31
C THR A 78 20.01 21.89 2.08
N ASP A 79 19.55 21.74 0.83
CA ASP A 79 18.14 21.77 0.50
C ASP A 79 17.40 20.59 1.13
N GLY A 80 16.31 20.88 1.84
CA GLY A 80 15.55 19.88 2.58
C GLY A 80 16.17 19.49 3.92
N TYR A 81 17.10 20.29 4.45
CA TYR A 81 17.67 20.11 5.79
C TYR A 81 17.48 21.35 6.67
N THR A 82 17.44 21.15 7.99
CA THR A 82 17.46 22.21 9.01
C THR A 82 18.79 22.19 9.74
N GLN A 83 19.39 23.36 9.95
CA GLN A 83 20.65 23.48 10.67
C GLN A 83 20.46 23.09 12.14
N VAL A 84 21.27 22.14 12.62
CA VAL A 84 21.25 21.65 14.00
C VAL A 84 22.31 22.35 14.84
N SER A 85 23.53 22.45 14.33
CA SER A 85 24.65 23.05 15.06
C SER A 85 25.75 23.55 14.13
N SER A 86 26.64 24.38 14.66
CA SER A 86 27.85 24.81 13.94
C SER A 86 29.04 24.88 14.90
N SER A 87 30.20 24.42 14.45
CA SER A 87 31.45 24.45 15.21
C SER A 87 32.60 24.97 14.35
N LYS A 88 33.61 25.57 14.97
CA LYS A 88 34.79 26.13 14.27
C LYS A 88 36.08 25.58 14.86
N LYS A 89 37.03 25.23 14.00
CA LYS A 89 38.39 24.83 14.38
C LYS A 89 39.41 25.63 13.58
N SER A 90 40.39 26.20 14.28
CA SER A 90 41.49 26.97 13.69
C SER A 90 42.80 26.20 13.80
N VAL A 91 43.60 26.20 12.74
CA VAL A 91 44.93 25.59 12.71
C VAL A 91 45.89 26.52 11.97
N ASP A 92 47.03 26.82 12.59
CA ASP A 92 48.10 27.60 11.96
C ASP A 92 49.14 26.68 11.35
N THR A 93 49.56 27.00 10.12
CA THR A 93 50.69 26.36 9.45
C THR A 93 51.72 27.42 9.09
N THR A 94 52.98 27.21 9.50
CA THR A 94 54.10 28.10 9.20
C THR A 94 54.94 27.50 8.08
N ASP A 95 55.19 28.27 7.02
CA ASP A 95 56.13 27.88 5.96
C ASP A 95 57.56 27.91 6.53
N PRO A 96 58.25 26.76 6.56
CA PRO A 96 59.57 26.65 7.17
C PRO A 96 60.67 27.42 6.41
N THR A 97 60.41 27.82 5.17
CA THR A 97 61.37 28.50 4.27
C THR A 97 61.21 30.01 4.29
N THR A 98 59.97 30.50 4.38
CA THR A 98 59.65 31.94 4.30
C THR A 98 59.19 32.53 5.64
N GLY A 99 58.83 31.69 6.61
CA GLY A 99 58.26 32.12 7.89
C GLY A 99 56.81 32.59 7.81
N ASN A 100 56.19 32.55 6.63
CA ASN A 100 54.80 32.95 6.41
C ASN A 100 53.85 32.05 7.20
N ILE A 101 52.82 32.63 7.81
CA ILE A 101 51.83 31.89 8.60
C ILE A 101 50.49 31.91 7.87
N THR A 102 49.89 30.72 7.70
CA THR A 102 48.53 30.58 7.20
C THR A 102 47.64 29.98 8.29
N THR A 103 46.63 30.73 8.74
CA THR A 103 45.58 30.25 9.64
C THR A 103 44.43 29.68 8.83
N THR A 104 44.13 28.39 8.97
CA THR A 104 42.95 27.77 8.35
C THR A 104 41.84 27.61 9.38
N ILE A 105 40.72 28.30 9.18
CA ILE A 105 39.51 28.19 10.00
C ILE A 105 38.50 27.31 9.26
N THR A 106 38.24 26.12 9.80
CA THR A 106 37.21 25.21 9.28
C THR A 106 35.94 25.33 10.13
N THR A 107 34.82 25.69 9.49
CA THR A 107 33.48 25.70 10.07
C THR A 107 32.75 24.43 9.65
N THR A 108 32.40 23.57 10.60
CA THR A 108 31.55 22.39 10.35
C THR A 108 30.12 22.69 10.78
N VAL A 109 29.17 22.58 9.86
CA VAL A 109 27.75 22.79 10.10
C VAL A 109 27.03 21.45 9.99
N VAL A 110 26.32 21.07 11.06
CA VAL A 110 25.55 19.81 11.12
C VAL A 110 24.09 20.10 10.76
N TRP A 111 23.55 19.30 9.86
CA TRP A 111 22.23 19.45 9.27
C TRP A 111 21.37 18.21 9.55
N LYS A 112 20.12 18.42 9.94
CA LYS A 112 19.10 17.37 10.10
C LYS A 112 18.20 17.38 8.88
N LYS A 113 17.96 16.21 8.28
CA LYS A 113 17.05 16.10 7.13
C LYS A 113 15.63 16.40 7.59
N ASN A 114 14.93 17.24 6.85
CA ASN A 114 13.52 17.53 7.11
C ASN A 114 12.72 16.27 6.78
N GLU A 115 11.87 15.84 7.70
CA GLU A 115 10.90 14.77 7.46
C GLU A 115 9.86 15.30 6.46
N THR A 116 9.73 14.62 5.32
CA THR A 116 8.63 14.88 4.39
C THR A 116 7.32 14.57 5.12
N PRO A 117 6.29 15.43 5.06
CA PRO A 117 4.97 15.05 5.58
C PRO A 117 4.55 13.73 4.92
N ALA A 118 3.99 12.82 5.73
CA ALA A 118 3.52 11.54 5.24
C ALA A 118 2.62 11.74 4.03
N SER A 119 2.92 11.04 2.93
CA SER A 119 2.09 11.08 1.73
C SER A 119 0.69 10.59 2.08
N THR A 120 -0.33 11.36 1.71
CA THR A 120 -1.72 10.95 1.92
C THR A 120 -2.18 10.09 0.75
N HIS A 121 -2.87 9.00 1.05
CA HIS A 121 -3.50 8.13 0.05
C HIS A 121 -5.02 8.35 0.07
N THR A 122 -5.60 8.73 -1.06
CA THR A 122 -7.04 9.03 -1.21
C THR A 122 -7.69 8.18 -2.29
N TYR A 123 -9.00 7.94 -2.18
CA TYR A 123 -9.77 7.15 -3.13
C TYR A 123 -10.84 8.00 -3.83
N ASP A 124 -10.90 7.93 -5.16
CA ASP A 124 -11.99 8.47 -5.98
C ASP A 124 -12.81 7.31 -6.54
N LEU A 125 -14.04 7.13 -6.04
CA LEU A 125 -14.90 6.00 -6.39
C LEU A 125 -15.92 6.42 -7.45
N LYS A 126 -15.89 5.77 -8.61
CA LYS A 126 -16.82 6.00 -9.72
C LYS A 126 -17.61 4.74 -10.03
N THR A 127 -18.87 4.91 -10.40
CA THR A 127 -19.73 3.82 -10.85
C THR A 127 -20.27 4.13 -12.24
N VAL A 128 -20.12 3.17 -13.14
CA VAL A 128 -20.69 3.21 -14.50
C VAL A 128 -21.69 2.07 -14.60
N ASN A 129 -22.94 2.40 -14.93
CA ASN A 129 -23.98 1.40 -15.15
C ASN A 129 -24.16 1.22 -16.65
N GLU A 130 -24.06 -0.02 -17.14
CA GLU A 130 -24.25 -0.36 -18.55
C GLU A 130 -25.21 -1.54 -18.70
N ASP A 131 -25.92 -1.63 -19.81
CA ASP A 131 -26.65 -2.85 -20.15
C ASP A 131 -25.73 -3.94 -20.74
N LYS A 132 -26.25 -5.15 -20.98
CA LYS A 132 -25.51 -6.25 -21.62
C LYS A 132 -24.91 -5.91 -23.00
N SER A 133 -25.38 -4.85 -23.64
CA SER A 133 -24.88 -4.38 -24.94
C SER A 133 -23.85 -3.25 -24.82
N GLY A 134 -23.48 -2.87 -23.59
CA GLY A 134 -22.51 -1.80 -23.30
C GLY A 134 -23.09 -0.39 -23.37
N HIS A 135 -24.41 -0.24 -23.38
CA HIS A 135 -25.04 1.08 -23.37
C HIS A 135 -25.14 1.62 -21.94
N VAL A 136 -24.63 2.84 -21.71
CA VAL A 136 -24.68 3.49 -20.39
C VAL A 136 -26.11 3.78 -19.98
N LEU A 137 -26.49 3.33 -18.79
CA LEU A 137 -27.80 3.49 -18.19
C LEU A 137 -27.79 4.66 -17.20
N THR A 138 -28.77 5.55 -17.33
CA THR A 138 -29.01 6.64 -16.37
C THR A 138 -30.05 6.27 -15.30
N ASN A 139 -30.83 5.21 -15.52
CA ASN A 139 -31.73 4.59 -14.56
C ASN A 139 -31.65 3.06 -14.70
N THR A 140 -31.63 2.36 -13.57
CA THR A 140 -31.53 0.89 -13.46
C THR A 140 -32.86 0.24 -13.03
N ASP A 141 -33.94 0.99 -12.96
CA ASP A 141 -35.27 0.47 -12.60
C ASP A 141 -35.75 -0.58 -13.61
N GLY A 142 -36.21 -1.72 -13.11
CA GLY A 142 -36.61 -2.85 -13.95
C GLY A 142 -35.43 -3.62 -14.56
N TYR A 143 -34.22 -3.44 -14.03
CA TYR A 143 -33.04 -4.23 -14.36
C TYR A 143 -32.52 -5.00 -13.13
N SER A 144 -31.82 -6.09 -13.41
CA SER A 144 -31.09 -6.91 -12.45
C SER A 144 -29.60 -6.89 -12.79
N ILE A 145 -28.73 -6.82 -11.78
CA ILE A 145 -27.28 -6.89 -11.95
C ILE A 145 -26.90 -8.30 -12.40
N VAL A 146 -26.19 -8.37 -13.51
CA VAL A 146 -25.63 -9.61 -14.07
C VAL A 146 -24.22 -9.82 -13.54
N SER A 147 -23.43 -8.75 -13.53
CA SER A 147 -22.05 -8.76 -13.11
C SER A 147 -21.58 -7.37 -12.72
N SER A 148 -20.49 -7.31 -11.98
CA SER A 148 -19.78 -6.08 -11.66
C SER A 148 -18.28 -6.34 -11.79
N SER A 149 -17.56 -5.42 -12.41
CA SER A 149 -16.10 -5.42 -12.51
C SER A 149 -15.54 -4.14 -11.92
N LYS A 150 -14.25 -4.19 -11.56
CA LYS A 150 -13.54 -3.05 -10.99
C LYS A 150 -12.18 -2.91 -11.64
N GLU A 151 -11.83 -1.67 -11.91
CA GLU A 151 -10.49 -1.28 -12.31
C GLU A 151 -10.02 -0.13 -11.43
N SER A 152 -8.73 -0.17 -11.06
CA SER A 152 -8.11 0.84 -10.22
C SER A 152 -6.88 1.42 -10.90
N VAL A 153 -6.75 2.73 -10.88
CA VAL A 153 -5.58 3.45 -11.41
C VAL A 153 -5.07 4.41 -10.36
N ASP A 154 -3.77 4.32 -10.08
CA ASP A 154 -3.09 5.22 -9.16
C ASP A 154 -2.51 6.43 -9.89
N ALA A 155 -2.71 7.61 -9.31
CA ALA A 155 -2.06 8.84 -9.71
C ALA A 155 -1.24 9.39 -8.55
N THR A 156 0.05 9.58 -8.75
CA THR A 156 0.95 10.17 -7.75
C THR A 156 1.20 11.63 -8.07
N ASP A 157 0.94 12.53 -7.12
CA ASP A 157 1.33 13.93 -7.23
C ASP A 157 2.86 14.04 -7.14
N PRO A 158 3.55 14.49 -8.20
CA PRO A 158 5.02 14.54 -8.23
C PRO A 158 5.63 15.57 -7.27
N LYS A 159 4.84 16.49 -6.70
CA LYS A 159 5.30 17.51 -5.75
C LYS A 159 5.14 17.11 -4.30
N THR A 160 4.05 16.41 -3.98
CA THR A 160 3.69 16.06 -2.60
C THR A 160 3.89 14.58 -2.29
N GLY A 161 3.99 13.72 -3.30
CA GLY A 161 4.04 12.26 -3.14
C GLY A 161 2.69 11.63 -2.79
N ASN A 162 1.62 12.43 -2.72
CA ASN A 162 0.27 11.95 -2.45
C ASN A 162 -0.21 11.01 -3.56
N ILE A 163 -0.91 9.94 -3.18
CA ILE A 163 -1.44 8.95 -4.11
C ILE A 163 -2.96 9.07 -4.13
N THR A 164 -3.55 9.19 -5.32
CA THR A 164 -4.99 9.06 -5.51
C THR A 164 -5.28 7.82 -6.34
N THR A 165 -5.96 6.83 -5.75
CA THR A 165 -6.47 5.68 -6.48
C THR A 165 -7.88 5.99 -6.97
N THR A 166 -8.06 6.06 -8.29
CA THR A 166 -9.40 6.09 -8.89
C THR A 166 -9.88 4.67 -9.09
N VAL A 167 -10.96 4.27 -8.43
CA VAL A 167 -11.60 2.98 -8.61
C VAL A 167 -12.87 3.18 -9.43
N THR A 168 -12.90 2.62 -10.63
CA THR A 168 -14.08 2.60 -11.50
C THR A 168 -14.74 1.23 -11.38
N THR A 169 -16.00 1.23 -10.93
CA THR A 169 -16.84 0.02 -10.86
C THR A 169 -17.81 0.05 -12.03
N THR A 170 -17.67 -0.89 -12.96
CA THR A 170 -18.62 -1.07 -14.07
C THR A 170 -19.61 -2.16 -13.67
N VAL A 171 -20.90 -1.80 -13.68
CA VAL A 171 -22.00 -2.71 -13.32
C VAL A 171 -22.79 -3.01 -14.58
N VAL A 172 -22.87 -4.29 -14.94
CA VAL A 172 -23.63 -4.75 -16.10
C VAL A 172 -25.01 -5.18 -15.63
N TRP A 173 -26.01 -4.55 -16.23
CA TRP A 173 -27.42 -4.73 -15.95
C TRP A 173 -28.10 -5.49 -17.09
N GLU A 174 -29.03 -6.35 -16.72
CA GLU A 174 -29.94 -7.01 -17.65
C GLU A 174 -31.35 -6.61 -17.30
N LYS A 175 -32.14 -6.29 -18.32
CA LYS A 175 -33.53 -5.93 -18.13
C LYS A 175 -34.24 -7.14 -17.52
N THR A 176 -34.88 -6.94 -16.38
CA THR A 176 -35.63 -7.99 -15.71
C THR A 176 -36.78 -8.40 -16.63
N PRO A 177 -36.89 -9.68 -17.02
CA PRO A 177 -37.97 -10.14 -17.86
C PRO A 177 -39.32 -9.79 -17.23
N GLN A 178 -40.23 -9.26 -18.04
CA GLN A 178 -41.57 -8.92 -17.59
C GLN A 178 -42.41 -10.18 -17.53
N ARG A 179 -43.22 -10.26 -16.47
CA ARG A 179 -44.30 -11.24 -16.40
C ARG A 179 -45.60 -10.57 -16.84
N LEU A 180 -46.08 -10.96 -18.00
CA LEU A 180 -47.32 -10.48 -18.59
C LEU A 180 -48.47 -11.37 -18.10
N ILE A 181 -49.56 -10.77 -17.65
CA ILE A 181 -50.74 -11.52 -17.19
C ILE A 181 -51.86 -11.38 -18.22
N LYS A 182 -52.42 -12.52 -18.62
CA LYS A 182 -53.62 -12.59 -19.45
C LYS A 182 -54.70 -13.38 -18.73
N ASN A 183 -55.92 -12.85 -18.72
CA ASN A 183 -57.07 -13.52 -18.13
C ASN A 183 -58.05 -13.90 -19.23
N GLN A 184 -58.52 -15.15 -19.23
CA GLN A 184 -59.55 -15.61 -20.15
C GLN A 184 -60.61 -16.44 -19.43
N THR A 185 -61.85 -16.33 -19.88
CA THR A 185 -62.98 -17.09 -19.33
C THR A 185 -63.58 -17.97 -20.42
N VAL A 186 -63.78 -19.24 -20.11
CA VAL A 186 -64.46 -20.21 -20.98
C VAL A 186 -65.71 -20.69 -20.25
N ASN A 187 -66.86 -20.43 -20.85
CA ASN A 187 -68.15 -20.90 -20.33
C ASN A 187 -68.52 -22.20 -21.04
N LEU A 188 -68.75 -23.27 -20.29
CA LEU A 188 -69.16 -24.58 -20.80
C LEU A 188 -70.50 -24.97 -20.18
N ASP A 189 -71.34 -25.72 -20.89
CA ASP A 189 -72.45 -26.43 -20.26
C ASP A 189 -71.99 -27.75 -19.60
N GLU A 190 -72.91 -28.44 -18.93
CA GLU A 190 -72.66 -29.75 -18.28
C GLU A 190 -72.14 -30.83 -19.24
N ALA A 191 -72.31 -30.67 -20.56
CA ALA A 191 -71.81 -31.59 -21.58
C ALA A 191 -70.45 -31.15 -22.17
N GLY A 192 -69.88 -30.04 -21.68
CA GLY A 192 -68.61 -29.49 -22.15
C GLY A 192 -68.72 -28.64 -23.42
N LYS A 193 -69.93 -28.26 -23.84
CA LYS A 193 -70.12 -27.39 -25.02
C LYS A 193 -69.90 -25.93 -24.62
N VAL A 194 -69.14 -25.20 -25.44
CA VAL A 194 -68.90 -23.76 -25.24
C VAL A 194 -70.20 -22.96 -25.37
N LEU A 195 -70.46 -22.14 -24.35
CA LEU A 195 -71.57 -21.19 -24.27
C LEU A 195 -71.08 -19.78 -24.60
N THR A 196 -71.72 -19.14 -25.58
CA THR A 196 -71.51 -17.72 -25.91
C THR A 196 -72.45 -16.80 -25.12
N ASN A 197 -73.49 -17.36 -24.52
CA ASN A 197 -74.43 -16.67 -23.63
C ASN A 197 -74.77 -17.61 -22.47
N THR A 198 -74.71 -17.11 -21.25
CA THR A 198 -74.97 -17.88 -20.02
C THR A 198 -76.35 -17.60 -19.43
N ASN A 199 -77.16 -16.71 -20.03
CA ASN A 199 -78.53 -16.45 -19.56
C ASN A 199 -79.39 -17.71 -19.63
N GLY A 200 -80.22 -17.93 -18.60
CA GLY A 200 -80.99 -19.17 -18.42
C GLY A 200 -80.17 -20.35 -17.90
N TYR A 201 -78.95 -20.12 -17.41
CA TYR A 201 -78.13 -21.13 -16.74
C TYR A 201 -77.70 -20.66 -15.34
N ASN A 202 -77.61 -21.61 -14.42
CA ASN A 202 -77.03 -21.45 -13.08
C ASN A 202 -75.57 -21.92 -13.11
N GLN A 203 -74.69 -21.20 -12.40
CA GLN A 203 -73.30 -21.61 -12.25
C GLN A 203 -73.23 -22.88 -11.38
N ASP A 204 -72.65 -23.95 -11.93
CA ASP A 204 -72.50 -25.23 -11.23
C ASP A 204 -71.13 -25.32 -10.56
N SER A 205 -70.06 -25.07 -11.33
CA SER A 205 -68.69 -25.05 -10.81
C SER A 205 -67.79 -24.08 -11.56
N SER A 206 -66.67 -23.71 -10.93
CA SER A 206 -65.64 -22.87 -11.53
C SER A 206 -64.27 -23.41 -11.16
N SER A 207 -63.36 -23.43 -12.13
CA SER A 207 -61.97 -23.84 -11.93
C SER A 207 -61.05 -22.87 -12.65
N VAL A 208 -59.85 -22.70 -12.12
CA VAL A 208 -58.82 -21.85 -12.73
C VAL A 208 -57.61 -22.73 -13.05
N LYS A 209 -57.15 -22.66 -14.30
CA LYS A 209 -55.90 -23.28 -14.73
C LYS A 209 -54.93 -22.20 -15.17
N THR A 210 -53.68 -22.34 -14.75
CA THR A 210 -52.57 -21.47 -15.13
C THR A 210 -51.68 -22.12 -16.17
N THR A 211 -51.29 -21.37 -17.18
CA THR A 211 -50.28 -21.79 -18.16
C THR A 211 -49.29 -20.67 -18.39
N ASP A 212 -48.00 -20.99 -18.32
CA ASP A 212 -46.91 -20.05 -18.60
C ASP A 212 -46.31 -20.33 -19.97
N VAL A 213 -46.04 -19.27 -20.72
CA VAL A 213 -45.29 -19.31 -21.98
C VAL A 213 -44.15 -18.31 -21.88
N THR A 214 -42.92 -18.79 -22.00
CA THR A 214 -41.72 -17.94 -22.00
C THR A 214 -41.37 -17.56 -23.43
N ASP A 215 -41.20 -16.27 -23.69
CA ASP A 215 -40.63 -15.78 -24.94
C ASP A 215 -39.14 -16.14 -24.98
N PRO A 216 -38.67 -16.88 -26.01
CA PRO A 216 -37.28 -17.34 -26.06
C PRO A 216 -36.26 -16.24 -26.36
N VAL A 217 -36.70 -15.05 -26.78
CA VAL A 217 -35.83 -13.91 -27.15
C VAL A 217 -35.74 -12.93 -25.99
N THR A 218 -36.86 -12.54 -25.39
CA THR A 218 -36.86 -11.56 -24.30
C THR A 218 -36.78 -12.21 -22.92
N GLY A 219 -37.09 -13.50 -22.81
CA GLY A 219 -37.26 -14.19 -21.53
C GLY A 219 -38.56 -13.81 -20.81
N ASP A 220 -39.39 -12.93 -21.38
CA ASP A 220 -40.66 -12.50 -20.78
C ASP A 220 -41.59 -13.71 -20.64
N VAL A 221 -42.33 -13.77 -19.54
CA VAL A 221 -43.25 -14.87 -19.28
C VAL A 221 -44.67 -14.37 -19.37
N THR A 222 -45.45 -14.92 -20.31
CA THR A 222 -46.90 -14.69 -20.36
C THR A 222 -47.62 -15.77 -19.59
N THR A 223 -48.28 -15.38 -18.50
CA THR A 223 -49.12 -16.24 -17.67
C THR A 223 -50.57 -16.05 -18.05
N THR A 224 -51.17 -17.12 -18.55
CA THR A 224 -52.61 -17.12 -18.86
C THR A 224 -53.37 -17.84 -17.76
N PHE A 225 -54.25 -17.10 -17.08
CA PHE A 225 -55.25 -17.65 -16.18
C PHE A 225 -56.52 -17.96 -16.98
N THR A 226 -56.82 -19.24 -17.11
CA THR A 226 -58.04 -19.72 -17.77
C THR A 226 -59.06 -20.10 -16.71
N THR A 227 -60.10 -19.28 -16.57
CA THR A 227 -61.25 -19.59 -15.72
C THR A 227 -62.25 -20.38 -16.55
N THR A 228 -62.45 -21.64 -16.21
CA THR A 228 -63.48 -22.48 -16.83
C THR A 228 -64.68 -22.56 -15.89
N ILE A 229 -65.82 -22.09 -16.36
CA ILE A 229 -67.09 -22.11 -15.62
C ILE A 229 -68.02 -23.12 -16.27
N ILE A 230 -68.51 -24.07 -15.49
CA ILE A 230 -69.52 -25.03 -15.90
C ILE A 230 -70.89 -24.50 -15.49
N TRP A 231 -71.80 -24.46 -16.46
CA TRP A 231 -73.14 -23.90 -16.34
C TRP A 231 -74.20 -24.98 -16.51
N LYS A 232 -75.15 -25.02 -15.58
CA LYS A 232 -76.29 -25.92 -15.59
C LYS A 232 -77.54 -25.19 -16.04
N LYS A 233 -78.22 -25.71 -17.06
CA LYS A 233 -79.42 -25.05 -17.61
C LYS A 233 -80.52 -24.97 -16.55
N ASP A 234 -81.11 -23.79 -16.39
CA ASP A 234 -82.24 -23.62 -15.47
C ASP A 234 -83.50 -24.25 -16.07
N THR A 235 -84.14 -25.12 -15.29
CA THR A 235 -85.38 -25.81 -15.64
C THR A 235 -86.56 -25.37 -14.79
N THR A 236 -86.36 -24.42 -13.87
CA THR A 236 -87.38 -23.96 -12.90
C THR A 236 -88.37 -22.94 -13.47
N GLY A 237 -88.21 -22.51 -14.72
CA GLY A 237 -89.11 -21.56 -15.40
C GLY A 237 -88.84 -20.07 -15.09
N ASN A 238 -87.82 -19.77 -14.29
CA ASN A 238 -87.38 -18.41 -14.00
C ASN A 238 -86.51 -17.83 -15.14
N ASN A 239 -86.56 -16.51 -15.33
CA ASN A 239 -85.66 -15.83 -16.27
C ASN A 239 -84.34 -15.49 -15.55
N VAL A 240 -83.26 -16.22 -15.81
CA VAL A 240 -81.94 -15.99 -15.20
C VAL A 240 -81.07 -15.12 -16.11
N ILE A 241 -80.59 -14.00 -15.59
CA ILE A 241 -79.68 -13.08 -16.29
C ILE A 241 -78.34 -13.06 -15.54
N ASN A 242 -77.26 -13.41 -16.24
CA ASN A 242 -75.92 -13.42 -15.68
C ASN A 242 -75.15 -12.17 -16.11
N LYS A 243 -74.53 -11.48 -15.14
CA LYS A 243 -73.70 -10.29 -15.37
C LYS A 243 -72.33 -10.47 -14.71
N THR A 244 -71.27 -10.25 -15.47
CA THR A 244 -69.90 -10.25 -14.96
C THR A 244 -69.37 -8.83 -14.88
N ILE A 245 -68.75 -8.48 -13.76
CA ILE A 245 -68.11 -7.18 -13.52
C ILE A 245 -66.68 -7.44 -13.07
N ASN A 246 -65.71 -6.87 -13.77
CA ASN A 246 -64.31 -6.93 -13.36
C ASN A 246 -63.94 -5.62 -12.67
N VAL A 247 -63.32 -5.69 -11.51
CA VAL A 247 -62.85 -4.52 -10.74
C VAL A 247 -61.43 -4.71 -10.24
N ASP A 248 -60.71 -3.60 -10.01
CA ASP A 248 -59.43 -3.62 -9.32
C ASP A 248 -59.58 -3.76 -7.79
N GLU A 249 -58.47 -3.76 -7.07
CA GLU A 249 -58.42 -3.92 -5.62
C GLU A 249 -59.17 -2.80 -4.87
N ASN A 250 -59.37 -1.66 -5.53
CA ASN A 250 -60.08 -0.47 -5.05
C ASN A 250 -61.53 -0.37 -5.57
N ASN A 251 -62.07 -1.44 -6.15
CA ASN A 251 -63.42 -1.54 -6.73
C ASN A 251 -63.67 -0.65 -7.96
N LYS A 252 -62.62 -0.21 -8.65
CA LYS A 252 -62.76 0.50 -9.93
C LYS A 252 -63.02 -0.50 -11.04
N VAL A 253 -64.04 -0.26 -11.87
CA VAL A 253 -64.39 -1.13 -13.00
C VAL A 253 -63.26 -1.16 -14.04
N LEU A 254 -62.89 -2.38 -14.44
CA LEU A 254 -61.87 -2.67 -15.42
C LEU A 254 -62.50 -2.95 -16.78
N THR A 255 -61.98 -2.31 -17.82
CA THR A 255 -62.33 -2.58 -19.23
C THR A 255 -61.48 -3.69 -19.84
N SER A 256 -60.30 -3.96 -19.25
CA SER A 256 -59.43 -5.09 -19.55
C SER A 256 -58.81 -5.60 -18.24
N THR A 257 -58.62 -6.92 -18.19
CA THR A 257 -57.97 -7.62 -17.07
C THR A 257 -56.52 -8.00 -17.41
N ASP A 258 -56.00 -7.58 -18.56
CA ASP A 258 -54.61 -7.83 -18.94
C ASP A 258 -53.67 -7.01 -18.04
N GLY A 259 -52.62 -7.65 -17.55
CA GLY A 259 -51.69 -7.08 -16.56
C GLY A 259 -52.23 -7.05 -15.12
N TYR A 260 -53.38 -7.68 -14.84
CA TYR A 260 -53.91 -7.78 -13.48
C TYR A 260 -53.95 -9.23 -12.99
N TYR A 261 -53.47 -9.45 -11.76
CA TYR A 261 -53.54 -10.73 -11.06
C TYR A 261 -54.93 -10.96 -10.44
N PHE A 262 -55.54 -12.12 -10.64
CA PHE A 262 -56.86 -12.43 -10.09
C PHE A 262 -56.78 -12.73 -8.59
N LEU A 263 -57.47 -11.92 -7.77
CA LEU A 263 -57.52 -12.08 -6.31
C LEU A 263 -58.65 -13.00 -5.87
N GLY A 264 -59.75 -13.04 -6.63
CA GLY A 264 -60.93 -13.83 -6.29
C GLY A 264 -62.21 -13.26 -6.89
N SER A 265 -63.32 -13.97 -6.68
CA SER A 265 -64.65 -13.58 -7.15
C SER A 265 -65.70 -13.67 -6.06
N GLY A 266 -66.76 -12.86 -6.20
CA GLY A 266 -67.94 -12.90 -5.35
C GLY A 266 -69.21 -12.88 -6.19
N THR A 267 -70.24 -13.58 -5.73
CA THR A 267 -71.53 -13.70 -6.44
C THR A 267 -72.64 -13.11 -5.60
N THR A 268 -73.48 -12.28 -6.23
CA THR A 268 -74.69 -11.71 -5.61
C THR A 268 -75.92 -12.06 -6.44
N TRP A 269 -77.03 -12.30 -5.74
CA TRP A 269 -78.29 -12.75 -6.32
C TRP A 269 -79.37 -11.72 -6.02
N LEU A 270 -80.08 -11.27 -7.05
CA LEU A 270 -81.22 -10.38 -6.90
C LEU A 270 -82.41 -10.93 -7.70
N SER A 271 -83.45 -11.35 -7.00
CA SER A 271 -84.69 -11.85 -7.61
C SER A 271 -85.79 -10.81 -7.49
N SER A 272 -86.39 -10.42 -8.62
CA SER A 272 -87.54 -9.49 -8.66
C SER A 272 -88.45 -9.85 -9.85
N GLY A 273 -89.76 -9.95 -9.61
CA GLY A 273 -90.76 -10.14 -10.67
C GLY A 273 -90.54 -11.37 -11.56
N GLY A 274 -90.06 -12.49 -11.02
CA GLY A 274 -89.80 -13.73 -11.79
C GLY A 274 -88.49 -13.73 -12.59
N THR A 275 -87.67 -12.67 -12.49
CA THR A 275 -86.33 -12.60 -13.05
C THR A 275 -85.28 -12.62 -11.93
N THR A 276 -84.27 -13.46 -12.06
CA THR A 276 -83.12 -13.51 -11.14
C THR A 276 -81.89 -12.99 -11.87
N THR A 277 -81.33 -11.89 -11.38
CA THR A 277 -80.04 -11.37 -11.86
C THR A 277 -78.93 -11.89 -10.95
N VAL A 278 -77.96 -12.57 -11.54
CA VAL A 278 -76.76 -13.04 -10.87
C VAL A 278 -75.61 -12.14 -11.30
N SER A 279 -75.00 -11.43 -10.35
CA SER A 279 -73.83 -10.60 -10.61
C SER A 279 -72.59 -11.23 -10.02
N VAL A 280 -71.66 -11.62 -10.89
CA VAL A 280 -70.33 -12.11 -10.53
C VAL A 280 -69.36 -10.92 -10.60
N THR A 281 -68.77 -10.57 -9.46
CA THR A 281 -67.74 -9.54 -9.38
C THR A 281 -66.38 -10.19 -9.20
N ASN A 282 -65.51 -10.04 -10.19
CA ASN A 282 -64.13 -10.49 -10.16
C ASN A 282 -63.23 -9.36 -9.70
N LYS A 283 -62.41 -9.62 -8.70
CA LYS A 283 -61.48 -8.66 -8.13
C LYS A 283 -60.05 -8.99 -8.56
N TYR A 284 -59.33 -7.99 -9.03
CA TYR A 284 -57.95 -8.13 -9.51
C TYR A 284 -57.00 -7.14 -8.84
N HIS A 285 -55.70 -7.47 -8.85
CA HIS A 285 -54.60 -6.63 -8.37
C HIS A 285 -53.71 -6.22 -9.55
N LYS A 286 -53.37 -4.93 -9.68
CA LYS A 286 -52.39 -4.50 -10.67
C LYS A 286 -50.98 -4.79 -10.16
N THR A 287 -50.26 -5.70 -10.81
CA THR A 287 -48.92 -6.08 -10.35
C THR A 287 -47.95 -4.90 -10.45
N GLN A 288 -47.04 -4.83 -9.47
CA GLN A 288 -46.04 -3.78 -9.34
C GLN A 288 -44.64 -4.38 -9.28
N ALA A 289 -43.69 -3.66 -9.86
CA ALA A 289 -42.26 -3.95 -9.73
C ALA A 289 -41.63 -2.84 -8.88
N THR A 290 -40.88 -3.20 -7.85
CA THR A 290 -40.23 -2.23 -6.95
C THR A 290 -38.76 -2.58 -6.74
N THR A 291 -37.91 -1.56 -6.74
CA THR A 291 -36.49 -1.70 -6.42
C THR A 291 -36.22 -1.18 -5.01
N VAL A 292 -35.48 -1.95 -4.20
CA VAL A 292 -35.06 -1.57 -2.85
C VAL A 292 -33.55 -1.57 -2.78
N TYR A 293 -32.96 -0.48 -2.28
CA TYR A 293 -31.52 -0.34 -2.10
C TYR A 293 -31.14 -0.57 -0.64
N LYS A 294 -30.09 -1.34 -0.42
CA LYS A 294 -29.47 -1.60 0.89
C LYS A 294 -27.98 -1.37 0.79
N GLU A 295 -27.40 -0.79 1.84
CA GLU A 295 -25.95 -0.73 1.99
C GLU A 295 -25.49 -1.67 3.10
N VAL A 296 -24.36 -2.32 2.88
CA VAL A 296 -23.63 -3.09 3.87
C VAL A 296 -22.24 -2.48 3.94
N ASP A 297 -21.92 -1.86 5.07
CA ASP A 297 -20.62 -1.25 5.30
C ASP A 297 -19.74 -2.20 6.10
N LEU A 298 -18.65 -2.65 5.49
CA LEU A 298 -17.67 -3.52 6.12
C LEU A 298 -16.31 -2.81 6.15
N ASP A 299 -15.47 -3.14 7.13
CA ASP A 299 -14.05 -2.83 7.02
C ASP A 299 -13.33 -3.78 6.03
N GLU A 300 -12.04 -3.55 5.77
CA GLU A 300 -11.21 -4.42 4.91
C GLU A 300 -11.08 -5.87 5.44
N GLY A 301 -11.40 -6.11 6.71
CA GLY A 301 -11.47 -7.43 7.32
C GLY A 301 -12.83 -8.13 7.13
N GLY A 302 -13.85 -7.42 6.61
CA GLY A 302 -15.21 -7.94 6.43
C GLY A 302 -16.12 -7.75 7.65
N TYR A 303 -15.73 -6.94 8.64
CA TYR A 303 -16.55 -6.70 9.83
C TYR A 303 -17.53 -5.55 9.61
N PRO A 304 -18.81 -5.68 10.04
CA PRO A 304 -19.79 -4.62 9.90
C PRO A 304 -19.41 -3.35 10.67
N LEU A 305 -19.50 -2.20 10.00
CA LEU A 305 -19.25 -0.89 10.58
C LEU A 305 -20.57 -0.16 10.84
N THR A 306 -20.79 0.21 12.10
CA THR A 306 -21.92 1.07 12.51
C THR A 306 -21.52 2.54 12.62
N ASP A 307 -20.24 2.82 12.92
CA ASP A 307 -19.62 4.14 12.85
C ASP A 307 -18.49 4.13 11.80
N LYS A 308 -18.42 5.19 10.99
CA LYS A 308 -17.47 5.37 9.89
C LYS A 308 -16.46 6.48 10.19
N THR A 309 -16.54 7.09 11.37
CA THR A 309 -15.60 8.11 11.82
C THR A 309 -14.19 7.52 11.81
N GLY A 310 -13.26 8.20 11.14
CA GLY A 310 -11.89 7.70 10.99
C GLY A 310 -11.74 6.57 9.97
N TYR A 311 -12.68 6.37 9.04
CA TYR A 311 -12.54 5.44 7.92
C TYR A 311 -12.68 6.16 6.56
N ILE A 312 -11.97 5.69 5.54
CA ILE A 312 -12.13 6.05 4.13
C ILE A 312 -12.75 4.90 3.35
N LYS A 313 -13.75 5.18 2.52
CA LYS A 313 -14.34 4.17 1.64
C LYS A 313 -13.34 3.85 0.52
N VAL A 314 -12.92 2.60 0.41
CA VAL A 314 -11.93 2.13 -0.59
C VAL A 314 -12.57 1.28 -1.68
N SER A 315 -13.80 0.80 -1.44
CA SER A 315 -14.53 -0.02 -2.39
C SER A 315 -16.04 0.12 -2.24
N SER A 316 -16.77 -0.06 -3.33
CA SER A 316 -18.22 -0.17 -3.35
C SER A 316 -18.64 -1.15 -4.44
N THR A 317 -19.39 -2.20 -4.09
CA THR A 317 -19.82 -3.25 -5.04
C THR A 317 -21.30 -3.52 -4.88
N PRO A 318 -22.13 -3.31 -5.91
CA PRO A 318 -23.52 -3.69 -5.86
C PRO A 318 -23.75 -5.12 -6.35
N THR A 319 -24.70 -5.80 -5.72
CA THR A 319 -25.27 -7.09 -6.14
C THR A 319 -26.79 -7.00 -6.10
N SER A 320 -27.51 -7.84 -6.84
CA SER A 320 -28.98 -7.80 -6.81
C SER A 320 -29.62 -9.17 -6.79
N THR A 321 -30.80 -9.25 -6.19
CA THR A 321 -31.68 -10.41 -6.23
C THR A 321 -33.12 -9.96 -6.47
N THR A 322 -33.88 -10.71 -7.28
CA THR A 322 -35.29 -10.41 -7.57
C THR A 322 -36.16 -11.55 -7.08
N ALA A 323 -37.23 -11.22 -6.35
CA ALA A 323 -38.17 -12.20 -5.81
C ALA A 323 -39.63 -11.77 -6.05
N LEU A 324 -40.54 -12.76 -6.08
CA LEU A 324 -41.98 -12.52 -6.05
C LEU A 324 -42.42 -12.18 -4.62
N ALA A 325 -43.11 -11.05 -4.49
CA ALA A 325 -43.84 -10.67 -3.29
C ALA A 325 -45.31 -11.10 -3.40
N GLY A 326 -46.12 -10.79 -2.38
CA GLY A 326 -47.55 -11.07 -2.39
C GLY A 326 -48.25 -10.47 -3.62
N ASN A 327 -49.39 -11.05 -4.00
CA ASN A 327 -50.20 -10.62 -5.15
C ASN A 327 -49.44 -10.53 -6.49
N TRP A 328 -48.36 -11.30 -6.65
CA TRP A 328 -47.56 -11.37 -7.87
C TRP A 328 -46.77 -10.09 -8.19
N ASP A 329 -46.56 -9.24 -7.19
CA ASP A 329 -45.61 -8.13 -7.28
C ASP A 329 -44.17 -8.67 -7.30
N THR A 330 -43.24 -7.92 -7.88
CA THR A 330 -41.81 -8.25 -7.88
C THR A 330 -41.00 -7.22 -7.12
N VAL A 331 -40.07 -7.70 -6.31
CA VAL A 331 -39.14 -6.85 -5.55
C VAL A 331 -37.72 -7.22 -5.94
N THR A 332 -37.00 -6.25 -6.50
CA THR A 332 -35.56 -6.34 -6.73
C THR A 332 -34.82 -5.66 -5.58
N THR A 333 -34.04 -6.42 -4.82
CA THR A 333 -33.17 -5.89 -3.77
C THR A 333 -31.76 -5.73 -4.31
N VAL A 334 -31.27 -4.50 -4.36
CA VAL A 334 -29.87 -4.16 -4.66
C VAL A 334 -29.13 -3.97 -3.34
N THR A 335 -28.11 -4.77 -3.10
CA THR A 335 -27.24 -4.67 -1.93
C THR A 335 -25.87 -4.16 -2.35
N THR A 336 -25.50 -2.98 -1.89
CA THR A 336 -24.20 -2.36 -2.09
C THR A 336 -23.29 -2.67 -0.91
N THR A 337 -22.26 -3.48 -1.12
CA THR A 337 -21.21 -3.75 -0.14
C THR A 337 -20.11 -2.70 -0.29
N ASN A 338 -19.98 -1.82 0.71
CA ASN A 338 -18.91 -0.84 0.83
C ASN A 338 -17.79 -1.41 1.69
N ILE A 339 -16.54 -1.29 1.24
CA ILE A 339 -15.36 -1.64 2.04
C ILE A 339 -14.67 -0.35 2.47
N TRP A 340 -14.38 -0.26 3.76
CA TRP A 340 -13.82 0.92 4.41
C TRP A 340 -12.46 0.59 5.05
N ARG A 341 -11.49 1.48 4.88
CA ARG A 341 -10.16 1.42 5.49
C ARG A 341 -10.06 2.43 6.63
N ASN A 342 -9.48 2.05 7.76
CA ASN A 342 -9.24 2.97 8.86
C ASN A 342 -8.13 4.00 8.52
N VAL A 343 -8.41 5.29 8.72
CA VAL A 343 -7.61 6.47 8.39
C VAL A 343 -6.55 6.77 9.45
N GLU A 344 -6.79 6.48 10.74
CA GLU A 344 -5.75 6.61 11.78
C GLU A 344 -4.61 5.61 11.57
N ALA A 345 -4.88 4.49 10.88
CA ALA A 345 -3.86 3.54 10.48
C ALA A 345 -3.16 3.93 9.16
N ALA A 346 -3.84 4.64 8.24
CA ALA A 346 -3.32 4.98 6.92
C ALA A 346 -2.15 5.99 7.02
N GLY A 347 -0.94 5.53 6.69
CA GLY A 347 0.32 6.29 6.86
C GLY A 347 1.12 5.88 8.10
N THR A 348 0.58 4.98 8.93
CA THR A 348 1.32 4.33 10.02
C THR A 348 1.78 2.94 9.60
N ILE A 349 2.81 2.42 10.28
CA ILE A 349 3.28 1.03 10.13
C ILE A 349 2.11 0.02 10.19
N ILE A 350 1.11 0.26 11.04
CA ILE A 350 -0.02 -0.66 11.21
C ILE A 350 -0.97 -0.65 10.01
N GLY A 351 -1.27 0.51 9.43
CA GLY A 351 -2.17 0.57 8.26
C GLY A 351 -1.49 0.28 6.94
N ALA A 352 -0.15 0.13 6.91
CA ALA A 352 0.57 -0.44 5.77
C ALA A 352 0.47 -1.98 5.72
N ILE A 353 0.06 -2.64 6.82
CA ILE A 353 -0.09 -4.10 6.87
C ILE A 353 -1.26 -4.52 6.01
N LYS A 354 -0.98 -5.34 5.01
CA LYS A 354 -2.00 -5.84 4.07
C LYS A 354 -2.75 -7.03 4.65
N SER A 355 -4.04 -7.09 4.35
CA SER A 355 -4.89 -8.26 4.65
C SER A 355 -4.42 -9.47 3.86
N VAL A 356 -4.63 -10.67 4.42
CA VAL A 356 -4.54 -11.96 3.72
C VAL A 356 -5.44 -12.00 2.49
N ASN A 357 -6.52 -11.21 2.48
CA ASN A 357 -7.44 -11.13 1.36
C ASN A 357 -7.06 -10.11 0.28
N ASP A 358 -6.06 -9.27 0.53
CA ASP A 358 -5.57 -8.29 -0.44
C ASP A 358 -5.05 -8.98 -1.71
N ALA A 359 -5.31 -8.37 -2.87
CA ALA A 359 -4.96 -8.95 -4.17
C ALA A 359 -3.44 -9.15 -4.32
N THR A 360 -2.63 -8.25 -3.77
CA THR A 360 -1.17 -8.35 -3.82
C THR A 360 -0.65 -9.40 -2.85
N THR A 361 -1.26 -9.53 -1.66
CA THR A 361 -0.96 -10.60 -0.70
C THR A 361 -1.25 -11.98 -1.30
N LYS A 362 -2.40 -12.17 -1.96
CA LYS A 362 -2.74 -13.42 -2.66
C LYS A 362 -1.81 -13.73 -3.83
N LEU A 363 -1.35 -12.70 -4.53
CA LEU A 363 -0.41 -12.88 -5.63
C LEU A 363 0.94 -13.39 -5.14
N ILE A 364 1.48 -12.79 -4.07
CA ILE A 364 2.77 -13.20 -3.51
C ILE A 364 2.68 -14.56 -2.80
N GLU A 365 1.55 -14.87 -2.15
CA GLU A 365 1.25 -16.21 -1.61
C GLU A 365 1.32 -17.26 -2.71
N LYS A 366 0.59 -17.06 -3.82
CA LYS A 366 0.61 -17.98 -4.97
C LYS A 366 2.02 -18.11 -5.58
N GLN A 367 2.76 -17.00 -5.70
CA GLN A 367 4.14 -17.00 -6.20
C GLN A 367 5.05 -17.92 -5.36
N VAL A 368 5.02 -17.77 -4.03
CA VAL A 368 5.91 -18.53 -3.14
C VAL A 368 5.43 -19.97 -2.96
N GLN A 369 4.14 -20.17 -2.68
CA GLN A 369 3.61 -21.46 -2.26
C GLN A 369 3.31 -22.39 -3.43
N ALA A 370 2.68 -21.89 -4.49
CA ALA A 370 2.23 -22.71 -5.62
C ALA A 370 3.25 -22.76 -6.76
N ASN A 371 3.88 -21.62 -7.09
CA ASN A 371 4.84 -21.55 -8.19
C ASN A 371 6.28 -21.89 -7.76
N ASP A 372 6.51 -22.12 -6.47
CA ASP A 372 7.84 -22.33 -5.87
C ASP A 372 8.86 -21.27 -6.33
N GLN A 373 8.43 -20.02 -6.37
CA GLN A 373 9.16 -18.90 -6.93
C GLN A 373 9.63 -17.92 -5.86
N ARG A 374 10.90 -17.51 -5.94
CA ARG A 374 11.53 -16.58 -5.00
C ARG A 374 10.94 -15.19 -5.10
N VAL A 375 11.06 -14.45 -4.00
CA VAL A 375 10.68 -13.04 -3.92
C VAL A 375 11.89 -12.18 -4.29
N SER A 376 11.71 -11.18 -5.14
CA SER A 376 12.78 -10.20 -5.44
C SER A 376 12.92 -9.17 -4.33
N ILE A 377 14.04 -8.45 -4.32
CA ILE A 377 14.30 -7.37 -3.36
C ILE A 377 13.24 -6.27 -3.51
N GLU A 378 12.92 -5.87 -4.73
CA GLU A 378 11.96 -4.81 -5.01
C GLU A 378 10.53 -5.22 -4.62
N GLN A 379 10.18 -6.50 -4.82
CA GLN A 379 8.92 -7.04 -4.30
C GLN A 379 8.90 -6.98 -2.78
N ALA A 380 9.96 -7.43 -2.12
CA ALA A 380 10.04 -7.42 -0.66
C ALA A 380 9.97 -6.00 -0.07
N GLU A 381 10.62 -5.02 -0.69
CA GLU A 381 10.52 -3.61 -0.31
C GLU A 381 9.08 -3.07 -0.40
N ALA A 382 8.25 -3.61 -1.29
CA ALA A 382 6.84 -3.25 -1.42
C ALA A 382 5.89 -3.99 -0.44
N TYR A 383 6.37 -5.07 0.19
CA TYR A 383 5.56 -5.90 1.11
C TYR A 383 5.98 -5.77 2.57
N THR A 384 7.23 -5.38 2.83
CA THR A 384 7.79 -5.22 4.17
C THR A 384 7.86 -3.75 4.55
N ASP A 385 7.86 -3.49 5.86
CA ASP A 385 8.03 -2.15 6.40
C ASP A 385 9.42 -2.05 7.05
N ALA A 386 10.25 -1.13 6.55
CA ALA A 386 11.63 -0.99 7.00
C ALA A 386 11.73 -0.46 8.44
N ASP A 387 10.83 0.43 8.84
CA ASP A 387 10.81 1.02 10.18
C ASP A 387 10.35 0.00 11.21
N LEU A 388 9.31 -0.80 10.89
CA LEU A 388 8.89 -1.94 11.69
C LEU A 388 10.02 -2.96 11.84
N THR A 389 10.67 -3.32 10.73
CA THR A 389 11.78 -4.27 10.72
C THR A 389 12.89 -3.81 11.64
N LEU A 390 13.28 -2.54 11.55
CA LEU A 390 14.32 -1.96 12.40
C LEU A 390 13.89 -1.87 13.87
N ALA A 391 12.62 -1.55 14.16
CA ALA A 391 12.09 -1.50 15.51
C ALA A 391 12.10 -2.89 16.17
N VAL A 392 11.65 -3.92 15.45
CA VAL A 392 11.73 -5.32 15.88
C VAL A 392 13.19 -5.71 16.10
N ALA A 393 14.08 -5.39 15.16
CA ALA A 393 15.48 -5.78 15.25
C ALA A 393 16.17 -5.19 16.48
N LYS A 394 15.93 -3.91 16.77
CA LYS A 394 16.45 -3.23 17.97
C LYS A 394 15.98 -3.92 19.24
N LYS A 395 14.67 -4.17 19.37
CA LYS A 395 14.08 -4.80 20.56
C LYS A 395 14.56 -6.25 20.74
N PHE A 396 14.58 -7.03 19.67
CA PHE A 396 15.07 -8.40 19.70
C PHE A 396 16.56 -8.48 20.06
N ASN A 397 17.41 -7.62 19.48
CA ASN A 397 18.84 -7.63 19.79
C ASN A 397 19.12 -7.25 21.27
N VAL A 398 18.29 -6.41 21.89
CA VAL A 398 18.38 -6.14 23.33
C VAL A 398 18.13 -7.40 24.15
N LEU A 399 17.11 -8.20 23.80
CA LEU A 399 16.79 -9.46 24.48
C LEU A 399 17.92 -10.49 24.28
N VAL A 400 18.42 -10.63 23.05
CA VAL A 400 19.56 -11.50 22.71
C VAL A 400 20.82 -11.09 23.49
N ASN A 401 21.13 -9.80 23.55
CA ASN A 401 22.28 -9.29 24.31
C ASN A 401 22.15 -9.56 25.81
N GLY A 402 20.91 -9.57 26.34
CA GLY A 402 20.64 -9.98 27.71
C GLY A 402 21.01 -11.45 27.94
N GLU A 403 20.63 -12.35 27.03
CA GLU A 403 20.96 -13.77 27.13
C GLU A 403 22.46 -14.04 26.90
N GLN A 404 23.09 -13.37 25.93
CA GLN A 404 24.52 -13.47 25.68
C GLN A 404 25.32 -12.98 26.89
N ALA A 405 24.92 -11.87 27.52
CA ALA A 405 25.54 -11.42 28.76
C ALA A 405 25.36 -12.43 29.91
N ARG A 406 24.14 -12.96 30.07
CA ARG A 406 23.83 -13.98 31.09
C ARG A 406 24.69 -15.23 30.96
N THR A 407 25.07 -15.59 29.74
CA THR A 407 25.82 -16.81 29.42
C THR A 407 27.29 -16.57 29.07
N GLY A 408 27.79 -15.35 29.24
CA GLY A 408 29.19 -14.99 28.97
C GLY A 408 29.60 -15.11 27.49
N ARG A 409 28.65 -14.90 26.57
CA ARG A 409 28.86 -14.97 25.11
C ARG A 409 29.04 -13.57 24.50
N THR A 410 29.56 -13.55 23.28
CA THR A 410 29.74 -12.33 22.49
C THR A 410 28.39 -11.66 22.28
N GLN A 411 28.29 -10.38 22.66
CA GLN A 411 27.09 -9.59 22.42
C GLN A 411 27.03 -9.10 20.97
N THR A 412 25.88 -9.28 20.34
CA THR A 412 25.64 -8.84 18.96
C THR A 412 25.25 -7.37 18.89
N VAL A 413 25.61 -6.74 17.76
CA VAL A 413 25.11 -5.44 17.36
C VAL A 413 24.35 -5.57 16.04
N LEU A 414 23.38 -4.68 15.81
CA LEU A 414 22.76 -4.59 14.49
C LEU A 414 23.82 -4.27 13.45
N THR A 415 23.81 -4.97 12.32
CA THR A 415 24.78 -4.72 11.25
C THR A 415 24.68 -3.27 10.75
N SER A 416 25.85 -2.73 10.39
CA SER A 416 25.98 -1.44 9.71
C SER A 416 25.79 -1.53 8.20
N ASP A 417 25.64 -2.73 7.65
CA ASP A 417 25.38 -2.97 6.22
C ASP A 417 23.88 -2.83 5.88
N PRO A 418 23.45 -1.73 5.23
CA PRO A 418 22.05 -1.54 4.86
C PRO A 418 21.57 -2.55 3.79
N LYS A 419 22.49 -3.12 2.99
CA LYS A 419 22.14 -4.09 1.95
C LYS A 419 21.84 -5.47 2.54
N ALA A 420 22.35 -5.78 3.73
CA ALA A 420 21.98 -7.00 4.44
C ALA A 420 20.47 -7.06 4.73
N TYR A 421 19.86 -5.95 5.16
CA TYR A 421 18.41 -5.86 5.41
C TYR A 421 17.60 -6.09 4.13
N LYS A 422 18.03 -5.50 3.01
CA LYS A 422 17.41 -5.73 1.69
C LYS A 422 17.44 -7.19 1.28
N MET A 423 18.49 -7.92 1.66
CA MET A 423 18.61 -9.35 1.34
C MET A 423 17.82 -10.27 2.28
N GLU A 424 17.52 -9.83 3.51
CA GLU A 424 16.69 -10.57 4.47
C GLU A 424 15.19 -10.32 4.28
N ALA A 425 14.78 -9.15 3.76
CA ALA A 425 13.37 -8.84 3.55
C ALA A 425 12.63 -9.87 2.65
N PRO A 426 13.15 -10.28 1.48
CA PRO A 426 12.52 -11.33 0.67
C PRO A 426 12.39 -12.64 1.43
N ARG A 427 13.34 -12.91 2.32
CA ARG A 427 13.35 -14.16 3.07
C ARG A 427 12.20 -14.23 4.07
N ALA A 428 11.91 -13.14 4.78
CA ALA A 428 10.75 -13.06 5.66
C ALA A 428 9.44 -13.30 4.90
N VAL A 429 9.29 -12.71 3.70
CA VAL A 429 8.09 -12.94 2.84
C VAL A 429 7.98 -14.41 2.43
N GLU A 430 9.08 -15.03 1.99
CA GLU A 430 9.09 -16.44 1.62
C GLU A 430 8.72 -17.37 2.79
N VAL A 431 9.23 -17.09 3.99
CA VAL A 431 8.95 -17.86 5.21
C VAL A 431 7.46 -17.85 5.57
N MET A 432 6.74 -16.75 5.33
CA MET A 432 5.30 -16.64 5.60
C MET A 432 4.49 -17.72 4.88
N TYR A 433 4.81 -17.96 3.60
CA TYR A 433 4.03 -18.83 2.74
C TYR A 433 4.68 -20.20 2.52
N LYS A 434 5.98 -20.33 2.85
CA LYS A 434 6.75 -21.57 2.82
C LYS A 434 7.74 -21.61 3.99
N PHE A 435 7.27 -22.09 5.13
CA PHE A 435 8.07 -22.23 6.34
C PHE A 435 9.12 -23.36 6.22
N SER A 436 10.27 -23.03 5.63
CA SER A 436 11.37 -23.96 5.40
C SER A 436 12.68 -23.21 5.20
N HIS A 437 13.80 -23.73 5.72
CA HIS A 437 15.16 -23.23 5.41
C HIS A 437 15.55 -23.39 3.93
N THR A 438 14.86 -24.27 3.21
CA THR A 438 15.03 -24.41 1.75
C THR A 438 14.19 -23.34 1.06
N ARG A 439 14.86 -22.34 0.50
CA ARG A 439 14.23 -21.29 -0.31
C ARG A 439 13.53 -21.86 -1.55
N PRO A 440 12.54 -21.16 -2.12
CA PRO A 440 11.92 -21.56 -3.38
C PRO A 440 12.96 -21.76 -4.51
N VAL A 441 12.71 -22.70 -5.42
CA VAL A 441 13.70 -23.10 -6.43
C VAL A 441 13.74 -22.16 -7.64
N ASN A 442 12.60 -21.60 -8.03
CA ASN A 442 12.50 -20.78 -9.23
C ASN A 442 12.95 -19.34 -8.94
N PRO A 443 13.73 -18.71 -9.83
CA PRO A 443 14.15 -17.32 -9.67
C PRO A 443 12.93 -16.37 -9.70
N PRO A 444 13.04 -15.16 -9.12
CA PRO A 444 11.94 -14.21 -9.15
C PRO A 444 11.55 -13.87 -10.59
N ALA A 445 10.25 -13.66 -10.83
CA ALA A 445 9.72 -13.39 -12.17
C ALA A 445 10.25 -12.06 -12.73
N THR A 446 10.48 -11.10 -11.85
CA THR A 446 11.00 -9.76 -12.14
C THR A 446 11.85 -9.27 -10.96
N GLY A 447 12.77 -8.33 -11.22
CA GLY A 447 13.60 -7.71 -10.18
C GLY A 447 14.85 -8.50 -9.81
N SER A 448 15.50 -8.05 -8.74
CA SER A 448 16.82 -8.48 -8.31
C SER A 448 16.73 -9.52 -7.20
N GLN A 449 17.55 -10.58 -7.28
CA GLN A 449 17.67 -11.58 -6.21
C GLN A 449 18.79 -11.25 -5.22
N ASN A 450 19.81 -10.53 -5.67
CA ASN A 450 20.99 -10.19 -4.89
C ASN A 450 21.29 -8.70 -5.03
N VAL A 451 21.93 -8.13 -4.01
CA VAL A 451 22.51 -6.79 -4.05
C VAL A 451 23.93 -6.84 -4.63
N THR A 452 24.35 -5.75 -5.26
CA THR A 452 25.73 -5.60 -5.75
C THR A 452 26.54 -4.79 -4.75
N TYR A 453 27.70 -5.29 -4.33
CA TYR A 453 28.64 -4.56 -3.48
C TYR A 453 29.77 -3.95 -4.31
N GLN A 454 30.23 -2.77 -3.91
CA GLN A 454 31.45 -2.17 -4.45
C GLN A 454 32.65 -2.53 -3.59
N LYS A 455 33.82 -2.68 -4.21
CA LYS A 455 35.05 -2.94 -3.45
C LYS A 455 35.29 -1.80 -2.44
N GLY A 456 35.52 -2.16 -1.19
CA GLY A 456 35.67 -1.20 -0.09
C GLY A 456 34.37 -0.90 0.67
N GLU A 457 33.23 -1.40 0.21
CA GLU A 457 31.95 -1.21 0.89
C GLU A 457 31.82 -2.09 2.15
N VAL A 458 31.07 -1.61 3.14
CA VAL A 458 30.69 -2.40 4.32
C VAL A 458 29.85 -3.59 3.88
N TYR A 459 30.17 -4.77 4.42
CA TYR A 459 29.51 -6.03 4.06
C TYR A 459 29.35 -6.91 5.29
N MET A 460 28.15 -7.43 5.52
CA MET A 460 27.92 -8.47 6.52
C MET A 460 27.90 -9.86 5.87
N ASN A 461 28.78 -10.77 6.31
CA ASN A 461 28.67 -12.17 5.90
C ASN A 461 27.51 -12.85 6.66
N ARG A 462 26.43 -13.20 5.96
CA ARG A 462 25.26 -13.87 6.56
C ARG A 462 25.51 -15.37 6.69
N SER A 463 26.02 -15.79 7.86
CA SER A 463 26.55 -17.15 8.08
C SER A 463 25.57 -18.13 8.71
N THR A 464 24.47 -17.66 9.26
CA THR A 464 23.41 -18.48 9.86
C THR A 464 22.04 -18.04 9.34
N GLU A 465 21.03 -18.88 9.54
CA GLU A 465 19.64 -18.51 9.31
C GLU A 465 18.75 -19.10 10.42
N ASN A 466 17.93 -18.26 11.02
CA ASN A 466 16.82 -18.66 11.89
C ASN A 466 15.52 -18.09 11.33
N ILE A 467 14.45 -18.88 11.35
CA ILE A 467 13.15 -18.47 10.81
C ILE A 467 12.01 -18.73 11.80
N SER A 468 11.04 -17.82 11.86
CA SER A 468 9.89 -17.95 12.75
C SER A 468 8.62 -17.48 12.08
N THR A 469 7.50 -17.98 12.60
CA THR A 469 6.16 -17.46 12.34
C THR A 469 5.45 -17.32 13.69
N SER A 470 4.68 -16.25 13.83
CA SER A 470 3.96 -15.96 15.07
C SER A 470 2.59 -15.36 14.76
N SER A 471 1.64 -15.60 15.66
CA SER A 471 0.29 -15.04 15.60
C SER A 471 0.09 -14.08 16.77
N LEU A 472 -0.21 -12.81 16.47
CA LEU A 472 -0.25 -11.72 17.43
C LEU A 472 -1.65 -11.11 17.44
N TRP A 473 -2.39 -11.28 18.54
CA TRP A 473 -3.77 -10.78 18.63
C TRP A 473 -3.82 -9.27 18.49
N LYS A 474 -4.73 -8.77 17.64
CA LYS A 474 -4.89 -7.33 17.43
C LYS A 474 -5.25 -6.57 18.69
N LYS A 475 -6.02 -7.19 19.59
CA LYS A 475 -6.37 -6.62 20.91
C LYS A 475 -5.14 -6.29 21.77
N ASP A 476 -4.04 -7.03 21.59
CA ASP A 476 -2.80 -6.83 22.35
C ASP A 476 -1.88 -5.81 21.65
N VAL A 477 -1.98 -5.71 20.33
CA VAL A 477 -1.31 -4.67 19.51
C VAL A 477 -1.96 -3.31 19.71
N ASP A 478 -3.28 -3.27 19.86
CA ASP A 478 -4.05 -2.06 20.20
C ASP A 478 -3.74 -0.89 19.22
N GLY A 479 -3.64 -1.22 17.93
CA GLY A 479 -3.33 -0.26 16.86
C GLY A 479 -1.94 0.38 16.94
N ASN A 480 -1.04 -0.09 17.81
CA ASN A 480 0.23 0.58 18.10
C ASN A 480 1.44 -0.18 17.54
N ALA A 481 2.22 0.47 16.67
CA ALA A 481 3.40 -0.12 16.02
C ALA A 481 4.54 -0.49 17.00
N ASP A 482 4.71 0.27 18.09
CA ASP A 482 5.70 -0.07 19.13
C ASP A 482 5.28 -1.32 19.91
N LYS A 483 3.98 -1.47 20.20
CA LYS A 483 3.44 -2.70 20.79
C LYS A 483 3.60 -3.88 19.83
N LEU A 484 3.25 -3.72 18.55
CA LEU A 484 3.44 -4.77 17.54
C LEU A 484 4.89 -5.23 17.45
N SER A 485 5.83 -4.29 17.28
CA SER A 485 7.26 -4.62 17.19
C SER A 485 7.79 -5.30 18.44
N THR A 486 7.32 -4.90 19.62
CA THR A 486 7.63 -5.56 20.90
C THR A 486 7.11 -6.99 20.95
N LEU A 487 5.87 -7.20 20.53
CA LEU A 487 5.25 -8.53 20.51
C LEU A 487 5.94 -9.48 19.52
N ILE A 488 6.31 -9.00 18.33
CA ILE A 488 7.11 -9.76 17.36
C ILE A 488 8.46 -10.13 17.97
N ALA A 489 9.20 -9.17 18.53
CA ALA A 489 10.51 -9.42 19.13
C ALA A 489 10.44 -10.42 20.30
N ASN A 490 9.41 -10.32 21.14
CA ASN A 490 9.19 -11.27 22.23
C ASN A 490 8.86 -12.67 21.71
N ALA A 491 8.03 -12.79 20.66
CA ALA A 491 7.71 -14.08 20.06
C ALA A 491 8.96 -14.74 19.43
N MET A 492 9.80 -13.95 18.73
CA MET A 492 11.09 -14.42 18.23
C MET A 492 12.00 -14.89 19.37
N PHE A 493 12.13 -14.11 20.44
CA PHE A 493 13.00 -14.46 21.57
C PHE A 493 12.50 -15.70 22.30
N GLN A 494 11.18 -15.83 22.47
CA GLN A 494 10.58 -17.02 23.04
C GLN A 494 10.96 -18.26 22.22
N GLN A 495 10.71 -18.25 20.92
CA GLN A 495 10.97 -19.40 20.06
C GLN A 495 12.45 -19.71 19.89
N TYR A 496 13.28 -18.71 19.57
CA TYR A 496 14.69 -18.96 19.24
C TYR A 496 15.57 -19.19 20.46
N ILE A 497 15.22 -18.56 21.59
CA ILE A 497 16.10 -18.49 22.76
C ILE A 497 15.49 -19.20 23.95
N VAL A 498 14.31 -18.76 24.42
CA VAL A 498 13.74 -19.27 25.67
C VAL A 498 13.38 -20.74 25.54
N ASP A 499 12.74 -21.16 24.45
CA ASP A 499 12.32 -22.55 24.27
C ASP A 499 13.50 -23.48 23.98
N GLU A 500 14.60 -22.95 23.44
CA GLU A 500 15.74 -23.75 22.98
C GLU A 500 16.97 -23.71 23.88
N ARG A 501 16.98 -22.86 24.91
CA ARG A 501 18.09 -22.84 25.86
C ARG A 501 18.12 -24.14 26.67
N PRO A 502 19.31 -24.64 27.04
CA PRO A 502 19.44 -25.94 27.73
C PRO A 502 18.57 -26.09 28.97
N GLU A 503 18.37 -25.01 29.74
CA GLU A 503 17.54 -24.98 30.95
C GLU A 503 16.06 -25.32 30.68
N ASN A 504 15.56 -25.00 29.48
CA ASN A 504 14.17 -25.21 29.09
C ASN A 504 14.01 -26.37 28.08
N ASN A 505 15.11 -26.88 27.52
CA ASN A 505 15.13 -27.89 26.47
C ASN A 505 15.87 -29.18 26.90
N HIS A 506 15.54 -29.69 28.09
CA HIS A 506 16.07 -30.96 28.62
C HIS A 506 17.61 -31.07 28.63
N GLY A 507 18.31 -29.95 28.82
CA GLY A 507 19.78 -29.89 28.81
C GLY A 507 20.43 -29.85 27.43
N VAL A 508 19.64 -29.81 26.35
CA VAL A 508 20.12 -29.74 24.96
C VAL A 508 19.99 -28.32 24.42
N THR A 509 21.03 -27.84 23.74
CA THR A 509 20.96 -26.57 23.01
C THR A 509 20.22 -26.76 21.69
N GLY A 510 19.17 -25.99 21.45
CA GLY A 510 18.49 -25.98 20.15
C GLY A 510 19.30 -25.28 19.04
N GLY A 511 18.95 -25.54 17.79
CA GLY A 511 19.70 -25.04 16.63
C GLY A 511 19.61 -23.51 16.47
N HIS A 512 18.46 -22.91 16.78
CA HIS A 512 18.30 -21.46 16.75
C HIS A 512 19.14 -20.79 17.84
N TYR A 513 19.14 -21.37 19.04
CA TYR A 513 19.96 -20.90 20.15
C TYR A 513 21.45 -20.98 19.80
N GLU A 514 21.90 -22.09 19.19
CA GLU A 514 23.29 -22.26 18.77
C GLU A 514 23.71 -21.16 17.77
N ASN A 515 22.87 -20.90 16.77
CA ASN A 515 23.12 -19.89 15.74
C ASN A 515 23.21 -18.46 16.26
N ILE A 516 22.40 -18.09 17.26
CA ILE A 516 22.33 -16.70 17.76
C ILE A 516 23.22 -16.47 18.98
N ILE A 517 23.22 -17.38 19.95
CA ILE A 517 23.89 -17.17 21.24
C ILE A 517 25.31 -17.76 21.23
N ASN A 518 25.50 -18.95 20.67
CA ASN A 518 26.77 -19.67 20.78
C ASN A 518 27.71 -19.47 19.60
N SER A 519 27.22 -18.97 18.46
CA SER A 519 27.97 -18.83 17.21
C SER A 519 29.19 -17.91 17.29
N GLY A 520 29.21 -16.96 18.24
CA GLY A 520 30.30 -16.01 18.43
C GLY A 520 30.35 -14.88 17.39
N PHE A 521 29.36 -14.82 16.50
CA PHE A 521 29.18 -13.73 15.53
C PHE A 521 28.89 -12.40 16.23
N LYS A 522 29.36 -11.30 15.64
CA LYS A 522 29.24 -9.96 16.24
C LYS A 522 28.05 -9.16 15.73
N ASN A 523 27.50 -9.54 14.59
CA ASN A 523 26.47 -8.80 13.90
C ASN A 523 25.21 -9.64 13.70
N ILE A 524 24.07 -8.98 13.71
CA ILE A 524 22.76 -9.57 13.45
C ILE A 524 21.98 -8.70 12.47
N VAL A 525 21.21 -9.34 11.59
CA VAL A 525 20.27 -8.72 10.65
C VAL A 525 18.95 -9.48 10.65
N ILE A 526 17.85 -8.77 10.46
CA ILE A 526 16.49 -9.30 10.60
C ILE A 526 15.64 -8.81 9.44
N GLY A 527 14.86 -9.71 8.85
CA GLY A 527 13.71 -9.39 7.98
C GLY A 527 12.40 -9.66 8.72
N VAL A 528 11.42 -8.79 8.54
CA VAL A 528 10.08 -8.95 9.13
C VAL A 528 9.02 -8.73 8.05
N TYR A 529 8.05 -9.64 7.99
CA TYR A 529 6.87 -9.49 7.15
C TYR A 529 5.61 -9.78 7.97
N VAL A 530 4.60 -8.94 7.83
CA VAL A 530 3.36 -9.02 8.61
C VAL A 530 2.15 -8.99 7.67
N VAL A 531 1.20 -9.87 7.94
CA VAL A 531 -0.08 -9.97 7.22
C VAL A 531 -1.21 -9.94 8.22
N ASP A 532 -2.27 -9.21 7.90
CA ASP A 532 -3.48 -9.18 8.69
C ASP A 532 -4.39 -10.39 8.36
N GLN A 533 -4.67 -11.22 9.36
CA GLN A 533 -5.49 -12.44 9.27
C GLN A 533 -6.90 -12.25 9.87
N GLY A 534 -7.34 -11.03 10.13
CA GLY A 534 -8.61 -10.73 10.79
C GLY A 534 -8.40 -10.43 12.28
N ASP A 535 -8.51 -11.43 13.16
CA ASP A 535 -8.42 -11.23 14.61
C ASP A 535 -6.97 -11.08 15.13
N TYR A 536 -5.99 -11.51 14.31
CA TYR A 536 -4.57 -11.46 14.64
C TYR A 536 -3.73 -11.04 13.44
N TYR A 537 -2.52 -10.55 13.71
CA TYR A 537 -1.47 -10.39 12.72
C TYR A 537 -0.62 -11.66 12.67
N ALA A 538 -0.42 -12.21 11.48
CA ALA A 538 0.61 -13.21 11.24
C ALA A 538 1.92 -12.47 10.94
N ALA A 539 2.98 -12.75 11.70
CA ALA A 539 4.31 -12.20 11.46
C ALA A 539 5.30 -13.33 11.19
N SER A 540 6.03 -13.23 10.08
CA SER A 540 7.16 -14.09 9.75
C SER A 540 8.46 -13.31 9.89
N THR A 541 9.50 -13.98 10.37
CA THR A 541 10.83 -13.38 10.50
C THR A 541 11.91 -14.30 9.96
N ALA A 542 12.97 -13.68 9.47
CA ALA A 542 14.22 -14.32 9.13
C ALA A 542 15.36 -13.56 9.81
N VAL A 543 16.27 -14.27 10.46
CA VAL A 543 17.39 -13.71 11.20
C VAL A 543 18.68 -14.36 10.70
N ALA A 544 19.67 -13.54 10.39
CA ALA A 544 21.02 -14.01 10.09
C ALA A 544 22.02 -13.36 11.04
N THR A 545 23.00 -14.13 11.51
CA THR A 545 24.16 -13.63 12.25
C THR A 545 25.44 -13.77 11.44
N GLY A 546 26.39 -12.89 11.71
CA GLY A 546 27.60 -12.75 10.92
C GLY A 546 28.62 -11.80 11.55
N ASN A 547 29.64 -11.46 10.77
CA ASN A 547 30.62 -10.44 11.07
C ASN A 547 30.62 -9.38 9.96
N ASP A 548 30.69 -8.12 10.36
CA ASP A 548 30.96 -7.04 9.42
C ASP A 548 32.40 -7.15 8.91
N GLY A 549 32.57 -6.86 7.63
CA GLY A 549 33.85 -6.78 6.95
C GLY A 549 33.80 -5.78 5.81
N THR A 550 34.86 -5.76 5.01
CA THR A 550 34.96 -4.94 3.80
C THR A 550 34.83 -5.85 2.59
N TYR A 551 33.92 -5.52 1.67
CA TYR A 551 33.78 -6.28 0.43
C TYR A 551 35.05 -6.11 -0.42
N ASN A 552 35.73 -7.23 -0.70
CA ASN A 552 37.04 -7.21 -1.36
C ASN A 552 36.99 -7.40 -2.89
N GLY A 553 35.80 -7.61 -3.46
CA GLY A 553 35.61 -7.60 -4.92
C GLY A 553 35.86 -8.92 -5.64
N ASN A 554 35.57 -10.06 -5.01
CA ASN A 554 35.51 -11.36 -5.71
C ASN A 554 34.06 -11.81 -5.88
#